data_AF-A0A975VFE5-F1
#
_entry.id   AF-A0A975VFE5-F1
#
_cell.length_a   1.000
_cell.length_b   1.000
_cell.length_c   1.000
_cell.angle_alpha   90.00
_cell.angle_beta   90.00
_cell.angle_gamma   90.00
#
_symmetry.space_group_name_H-M   'P 1'
#
loop_
_entity.id
_entity.type
_entity.pdbx_description
1 polymer ?
#
loop_
_entity_poly.entity_id
_entity_poly.type
_entity_poly.pdbx_seq_one_letter_code
_entity_poly.pdbx_strand_id
1 'polypeptide(L)'
;MSPEQSSSMNRAGPVVPTAQVISLSDLHGDPAHRGPAPAAPVLDDVNPLHSVRARLQVRVGEVELSVGELLAAKEHQVLVLDRSLDQPVDLLLEGKVVARGQLVAVEGSFAVRITELPVPLKA
;
A
#
# COMPACT_ATOMS: atom_id res chain seq x y z
N MET A 1 -28.26 -11.37 66.86
CA MET A 1 -27.39 -10.18 66.96
C MET A 1 -26.53 -10.13 65.70
N SER A 2 -26.72 -9.05 64.93
CA SER A 2 -26.04 -8.51 63.74
C SER A 2 -25.12 -9.38 62.86
N PRO A 3 -25.27 -9.21 61.53
CA PRO A 3 -24.12 -8.82 60.72
C PRO A 3 -24.35 -7.44 60.09
N GLU A 4 -23.79 -6.43 60.74
CA GLU A 4 -23.28 -5.18 60.16
C GLU A 4 -21.76 -5.47 60.05
N GLN A 5 -21.03 -5.23 58.98
CA GLN A 5 -20.98 -3.99 58.23
C GLN A 5 -20.53 -4.21 56.78
N SER A 6 -21.12 -3.37 55.95
CA SER A 6 -20.71 -3.05 54.59
C SER A 6 -19.41 -2.22 54.57
N SER A 7 -18.82 -2.14 53.38
CA SER A 7 -17.89 -1.11 52.91
C SER A 7 -16.40 -1.41 53.06
N SER A 8 -15.89 -2.28 52.17
CA SER A 8 -14.52 -2.13 51.68
C SER A 8 -14.53 -1.28 50.41
N MET A 9 -13.82 -0.16 50.51
CA MET A 9 -13.66 0.93 49.56
C MET A 9 -12.99 0.44 48.27
N ASN A 10 -13.70 0.45 47.13
CA ASN A 10 -13.11 0.16 45.82
C ASN A 10 -12.30 1.38 45.33
N ARG A 11 -10.99 1.40 45.61
CA ARG A 11 -10.04 2.31 44.98
C ARG A 11 -9.52 1.64 43.70
N ALA A 12 -10.07 2.03 42.56
CA ALA A 12 -9.45 1.74 41.26
C ALA A 12 -8.11 2.49 41.17
N GLY A 13 -7.00 1.77 41.31
CA GLY A 13 -5.68 2.27 40.99
C GLY A 13 -5.45 2.33 39.47
N PRO A 14 -4.48 3.13 38.98
CA PRO A 14 -4.18 3.21 37.56
C PRO A 14 -3.60 1.86 37.08
N VAL A 15 -4.24 1.26 36.08
CA VAL A 15 -3.70 0.10 35.37
C VAL A 15 -2.54 0.56 34.48
N VAL A 16 -1.32 0.36 34.98
CA VAL A 16 -0.11 0.46 34.16
C VAL A 16 -0.05 -0.77 33.24
N PRO A 17 0.10 -0.62 31.91
CA PRO A 17 0.35 -1.76 31.05
C PRO A 17 1.75 -2.29 31.36
N THR A 18 1.83 -3.43 32.05
CA THR A 18 3.08 -4.12 32.30
C THR A 18 3.53 -4.81 31.01
N ALA A 19 4.60 -4.31 30.40
CA ALA A 19 5.28 -5.01 29.32
C ALA A 19 6.01 -6.21 29.93
N GLN A 20 5.52 -7.43 29.65
CA GLN A 20 6.16 -8.65 30.12
C GLN A 20 7.29 -9.02 29.17
N VAL A 21 8.53 -8.89 29.65
CA VAL A 21 9.72 -9.39 28.93
C VAL A 21 9.68 -10.92 29.01
N ILE A 22 9.53 -11.56 27.85
CA ILE A 22 9.57 -13.02 27.76
C ILE A 22 11.00 -13.47 28.04
N SER A 23 11.23 -14.13 29.18
CA SER A 23 12.49 -14.82 29.47
C SER A 23 12.56 -16.10 28.65
N LEU A 24 13.48 -16.14 27.68
CA LEU A 24 13.74 -17.31 26.84
C LEU A 24 14.44 -18.38 27.68
N SER A 25 13.69 -19.25 28.36
CA SER A 25 14.24 -20.32 29.21
C SER A 25 14.58 -21.62 28.47
N ASP A 26 14.59 -21.65 27.13
CA ASP A 26 14.86 -22.86 26.36
C ASP A 26 16.24 -22.87 25.67
N LEU A 27 17.30 -22.59 26.42
CA LEU A 27 18.68 -22.84 25.99
C LEU A 27 19.40 -23.83 26.91
N HIS A 28 18.80 -25.00 27.15
CA HIS A 28 19.52 -26.19 27.61
C HIS A 28 19.30 -27.33 26.60
N GLY A 29 19.92 -27.17 25.42
CA GLY A 29 20.08 -28.24 24.45
C GLY A 29 21.45 -28.89 24.62
N ASP A 30 21.47 -30.14 25.07
CA ASP A 30 22.64 -31.01 25.12
C ASP A 30 23.33 -31.11 23.72
N PRO A 31 24.67 -30.93 23.61
CA PRO A 31 25.34 -30.83 22.32
C PRO A 31 25.59 -32.16 21.59
N ALA A 32 25.07 -33.31 22.06
CA ALA A 32 25.48 -34.62 21.54
C ALA A 32 24.62 -35.23 20.41
N HIS A 33 23.65 -34.49 19.82
CA HIS A 33 22.81 -35.07 18.75
C HIS A 33 22.56 -34.14 17.55
N ARG A 34 23.63 -33.63 16.92
CA ARG A 34 23.54 -32.95 15.61
C ARG A 34 23.73 -33.94 14.46
N GLY A 35 22.65 -34.61 14.06
CA GLY A 35 22.52 -35.15 12.70
C GLY A 35 22.34 -33.99 11.70
N PRO A 36 22.75 -34.13 10.43
CA PRO A 36 22.68 -33.03 9.48
C PRO A 36 21.22 -32.75 9.11
N ALA A 37 20.67 -31.64 9.63
CA ALA A 37 19.38 -31.13 9.18
C ALA A 37 19.57 -30.35 7.87
N PRO A 38 18.76 -30.60 6.82
CA PRO A 38 18.87 -29.90 5.56
C PRO A 38 18.56 -28.42 5.76
N ALA A 39 19.38 -27.55 5.18
CA ALA A 39 19.12 -26.12 5.11
C ALA A 39 17.81 -25.88 4.36
N ALA A 40 16.74 -25.58 5.09
CA ALA A 40 15.52 -25.07 4.51
C ALA A 40 15.81 -23.66 3.96
N PRO A 41 15.47 -23.35 2.70
CA PRO A 41 15.59 -22.00 2.18
C PRO A 41 14.59 -21.13 2.95
N VAL A 42 15.11 -20.14 3.67
CA VAL A 42 14.29 -19.09 4.29
C VAL A 42 13.79 -18.15 3.20
N LEU A 43 12.71 -18.59 2.57
CA LEU A 43 11.62 -17.84 1.93
C LEU A 43 11.88 -16.33 1.76
N ASP A 44 12.19 -15.93 0.54
CA ASP A 44 12.10 -14.54 0.02
C ASP A 44 10.64 -14.03 -0.07
N ASP A 45 9.65 -14.78 0.46
CA ASP A 45 8.24 -14.72 0.03
C ASP A 45 7.31 -13.77 0.82
N VAL A 46 7.82 -12.95 1.74
CA VAL A 46 6.96 -12.03 2.52
C VAL A 46 7.53 -10.64 2.58
N ASN A 47 7.60 -9.98 1.42
CA ASN A 47 7.75 -8.54 1.40
C ASN A 47 6.41 -7.88 1.81
N PRO A 48 6.33 -7.22 2.99
CA PRO A 48 5.09 -6.64 3.52
C PRO A 48 4.47 -5.57 2.62
N LEU A 49 5.21 -5.05 1.63
CA LEU A 49 4.72 -4.08 0.65
C LEU A 49 3.71 -4.68 -0.35
N HIS A 50 3.65 -6.02 -0.52
CA HIS A 50 2.65 -6.65 -1.40
C HIS A 50 1.20 -6.43 -0.97
N SER A 51 0.96 -6.10 0.30
CA SER A 51 -0.38 -5.88 0.85
C SER A 51 -0.85 -4.41 0.79
N VAL A 52 0.01 -3.50 0.30
CA VAL A 52 -0.29 -2.07 0.26
C VAL A 52 -1.14 -1.74 -0.97
N ARG A 53 -2.34 -1.21 -0.75
CA ARG A 53 -3.18 -0.70 -1.84
C ARG A 53 -2.73 0.69 -2.23
N ALA A 54 -2.47 0.90 -3.51
CA ALA A 54 -2.10 2.20 -4.06
C ALA A 54 -3.09 2.64 -5.13
N ARG A 55 -3.33 3.96 -5.23
CA ARG A 55 -4.22 4.54 -6.25
C ARG A 55 -3.41 4.91 -7.48
N LEU A 56 -3.57 4.12 -8.54
CA LEU A 56 -2.99 4.42 -9.85
C LEU A 56 -3.92 5.36 -10.63
N GLN A 57 -3.37 6.43 -11.19
CA GLN A 57 -4.05 7.36 -12.08
C GLN A 57 -3.49 7.20 -13.50
N VAL A 58 -4.37 7.17 -14.49
CA VAL A 58 -3.98 7.14 -15.90
C VAL A 58 -4.16 8.54 -16.47
N ARG A 59 -3.10 9.12 -17.03
CA ARG A 59 -3.15 10.44 -17.67
C ARG A 59 -2.99 10.28 -19.18
N VAL A 60 -4.06 10.59 -19.90
CA VAL A 60 -4.06 10.60 -21.37
C VAL A 60 -3.37 11.83 -21.93
N GLY A 61 -3.53 13.00 -21.29
CA GLY A 61 -2.88 14.24 -21.70
C GLY A 61 -3.22 15.40 -20.77
N GLU A 62 -2.69 16.57 -21.11
CA GLU A 62 -2.91 17.86 -20.46
C GLU A 62 -3.42 18.88 -21.49
N VAL A 63 -4.16 19.89 -21.02
CA VAL A 63 -4.50 21.05 -21.84
C VAL A 63 -4.34 22.28 -20.96
N GLU A 64 -3.60 23.27 -21.45
CA GLU A 64 -3.45 24.56 -20.79
C GLU A 64 -4.53 25.50 -21.33
N LEU A 65 -5.33 26.07 -20.44
CA LEU A 65 -6.45 26.97 -20.78
C LEU A 65 -6.39 28.19 -19.87
N SER A 66 -6.75 29.35 -20.41
CA SER A 66 -6.96 30.53 -19.58
C SER A 66 -8.21 30.36 -18.70
N VAL A 67 -8.23 31.04 -17.55
CA VAL A 67 -9.40 31.05 -16.67
C VAL A 67 -10.66 31.53 -17.41
N GLY A 68 -10.51 32.48 -18.34
CA GLY A 68 -11.61 32.95 -19.18
C GLY A 68 -12.17 31.87 -20.10
N GLU A 69 -11.32 31.05 -20.72
CA GLU A 69 -11.74 29.93 -21.57
C GLU A 69 -12.44 28.84 -20.76
N LEU A 70 -11.95 28.52 -19.56
CA LEU A 70 -12.59 27.56 -18.67
C LEU A 70 -14.00 28.03 -18.24
N LEU A 71 -14.15 29.31 -17.89
CA LEU A 71 -15.45 29.88 -17.53
C LEU A 71 -16.40 30.01 -18.73
N ALA A 72 -15.86 30.16 -19.93
CA ALA A 72 -16.61 30.19 -21.18
C ALA A 72 -16.88 28.79 -21.76
N ALA A 73 -16.39 27.73 -21.11
CA ALA A 73 -16.54 26.37 -21.60
C ALA A 73 -18.02 25.97 -21.66
N LYS A 74 -18.41 25.30 -22.74
CA LYS A 74 -19.80 24.93 -23.02
C LYS A 74 -19.94 23.43 -23.09
N GLU A 75 -21.17 22.96 -22.85
CA GLU A 75 -21.53 21.58 -23.15
C GLU A 75 -21.18 21.26 -24.60
N HIS A 76 -20.60 20.08 -24.82
CA HIS A 76 -20.14 19.59 -26.13
C HIS A 76 -18.89 20.31 -26.70
N GLN A 77 -18.24 21.20 -25.95
CA GLN A 77 -16.95 21.74 -26.37
C GLN A 77 -15.86 20.67 -26.31
N VAL A 78 -15.07 20.55 -27.38
CA VAL A 78 -13.94 19.61 -27.46
C VAL A 78 -12.66 20.34 -27.12
N LEU A 79 -11.91 19.82 -26.15
CA LEU A 79 -10.59 20.31 -25.78
C LEU A 79 -9.53 19.38 -26.37
N VAL A 80 -8.58 19.97 -27.11
CA VAL A 80 -7.46 19.22 -27.67
C VAL A 80 -6.37 19.14 -26.62
N LEU A 81 -5.96 17.92 -26.28
CA LEU A 81 -4.87 17.66 -25.35
C LEU A 81 -3.51 17.82 -26.05
N ASP A 82 -2.44 17.99 -25.28
CA ASP A 82 -1.06 18.13 -25.77
C ASP A 82 -0.47 16.81 -26.33
N ARG A 83 -1.08 15.67 -26.03
CA ARG A 83 -0.57 14.34 -26.37
C ARG A 83 -1.17 13.78 -27.66
N SER A 84 -0.31 13.21 -28.51
CA SER A 84 -0.71 12.51 -29.74
C SER A 84 -1.22 11.09 -29.44
N LEU A 85 -2.13 10.57 -30.28
CA LEU A 85 -2.73 9.22 -30.13
C LEU A 85 -1.69 8.09 -30.18
N ASP A 86 -0.55 8.30 -30.84
CA ASP A 86 0.52 7.32 -30.98
C ASP A 86 1.45 7.24 -29.76
N GLN A 87 1.30 8.16 -28.80
CA GLN A 87 2.14 8.20 -27.60
C GLN A 87 1.52 7.35 -26.48
N PRO A 88 2.34 6.62 -25.69
CA PRO A 88 1.83 5.91 -24.52
C PRO A 88 1.28 6.90 -23.50
N VAL A 89 0.27 6.50 -22.72
CA VAL A 89 -0.28 7.23 -21.58
C VAL A 89 0.60 7.09 -20.35
N ASP A 90 0.58 8.09 -19.48
CA ASP A 90 1.34 8.05 -18.23
C ASP A 90 0.53 7.38 -17.13
N LEU A 91 1.20 6.52 -16.37
CA LEU A 91 0.66 5.89 -15.17
C LEU A 91 1.29 6.58 -13.97
N LEU A 92 0.46 7.25 -13.17
CA LEU A 92 0.87 8.03 -12.03
C LEU A 92 0.46 7.36 -10.72
N LEU A 93 1.38 7.33 -9.76
CA LEU A 93 1.12 6.97 -8.38
C LEU A 93 1.41 8.20 -7.52
N GLU A 94 0.40 8.68 -6.79
CA GLU A 94 0.53 9.89 -5.97
C GLU A 94 1.07 11.11 -6.74
N GLY A 95 0.70 11.23 -8.02
CA GLY A 95 1.14 12.32 -8.91
C GLY A 95 2.54 12.15 -9.52
N LYS A 96 3.24 11.03 -9.26
CA LYS A 96 4.53 10.71 -9.90
C LYS A 96 4.35 9.68 -11.00
N VAL A 97 4.97 9.89 -12.16
CA VAL A 97 4.93 8.90 -13.25
C VAL A 97 5.75 7.68 -12.85
N VAL A 98 5.07 6.55 -12.70
CA VAL A 98 5.65 5.26 -12.28
C VAL A 98 5.65 4.22 -13.39
N ALA A 99 5.02 4.48 -14.54
CA ALA A 99 5.04 3.62 -15.72
C ALA A 99 4.44 4.35 -16.92
N ARG A 100 4.61 3.78 -18.10
CA ARG A 100 3.91 4.17 -19.32
C ARG A 100 3.22 2.97 -19.95
N GLY A 101 2.11 3.21 -20.63
CA GLY A 101 1.36 2.15 -21.29
C GLY A 101 0.53 2.64 -22.46
N GLN A 102 0.02 1.72 -23.27
CA GLN A 102 -0.92 2.02 -24.34
C GLN A 102 -2.35 1.89 -23.82
N LEU A 103 -3.19 2.88 -24.10
CA LEU A 103 -4.62 2.80 -23.79
C LEU A 103 -5.28 1.81 -24.75
N VAL A 104 -5.98 0.83 -24.20
CA VAL A 104 -6.69 -0.22 -24.93
C VAL A 104 -8.12 -0.33 -24.41
N ALA A 105 -9.04 -0.86 -25.22
CA ALA A 105 -10.39 -1.15 -24.79
C ALA A 105 -10.54 -2.66 -24.59
N VAL A 106 -11.03 -3.07 -23.42
CA VAL A 106 -11.28 -4.48 -23.08
C VAL A 106 -12.70 -4.58 -22.54
N GLU A 107 -13.55 -5.38 -23.20
CA GLU A 107 -14.94 -5.63 -22.78
C GLU A 107 -15.76 -4.36 -22.50
N GLY A 108 -15.57 -3.32 -23.32
CA GLY A 108 -16.25 -2.03 -23.16
C GLY A 108 -15.69 -1.15 -22.03
N SER A 109 -14.60 -1.56 -21.40
CA SER A 109 -13.88 -0.80 -20.38
C SER A 109 -12.55 -0.26 -20.92
N PHE A 110 -12.14 0.89 -20.42
CA PHE A 110 -10.78 1.39 -20.63
C PHE A 110 -9.79 0.55 -19.84
N ALA A 111 -8.73 0.10 -20.52
CA ALA A 111 -7.63 -0.65 -19.95
C ALA A 111 -6.31 -0.07 -20.44
N VAL A 112 -5.22 -0.39 -19.75
CA VAL A 112 -3.88 0.07 -20.13
C VAL A 112 -2.95 -1.12 -20.23
N ARG A 113 -2.33 -1.30 -21.39
CA ARG A 113 -1.24 -2.26 -21.61
C ARG A 113 0.07 -1.58 -21.25
N ILE A 114 0.73 -2.03 -20.19
CA ILE A 114 2.02 -1.48 -19.78
C ILE A 114 3.05 -1.72 -20.90
N THR A 115 3.73 -0.65 -21.33
CA THR A 115 4.77 -0.69 -22.35
C THR A 115 6.15 -0.45 -21.75
N GLU A 116 6.23 0.41 -20.75
CA GLU A 116 7.49 0.76 -20.09
C GLU A 116 7.28 0.79 -18.57
N LEU A 117 8.18 0.12 -17.85
CA LEU A 117 8.27 0.22 -16.40
C LEU A 117 9.58 0.96 -16.07
N PRO A 118 9.56 2.14 -15.43
CA PRO A 118 10.77 2.72 -14.86
C PRO A 118 11.36 1.73 -13.86
N VAL A 119 12.69 1.77 -13.82
CA VAL A 119 13.62 0.90 -13.08
C VAL A 119 12.97 0.31 -11.81
N PRO A 120 13.03 -1.03 -11.61
CA PRO A 120 12.34 -1.67 -10.51
C PRO A 120 12.70 -0.98 -9.20
N LEU A 121 11.68 -0.51 -8.48
CA LEU A 121 11.82 -0.23 -7.05
C LEU A 121 12.15 -1.57 -6.41
N LYS A 122 13.46 -1.82 -6.27
CA LYS A 122 13.99 -2.97 -5.55
C LYS A 122 13.49 -2.83 -4.11
N ALA A 123 12.61 -3.76 -3.73
CA ALA A 123 12.22 -3.94 -2.34
C ALA A 123 13.37 -4.54 -1.53
#